data_AF-I4WE45-F1
#
_entry.id   AF-I4WE45-F1
#
_cell.length_a   1.000
_cell.length_b   1.000
_cell.length_c   1.000
_cell.angle_alpha   90.00
_cell.angle_beta   90.00
_cell.angle_gamma   90.00
#
_symmetry.space_group_name_H-M   'P 1'
#
loop_
_entity.id
_entity.type
_entity.pdbx_description
1 polymer ?
#
loop_
_entity_poly.entity_id
_entity_poly.type
_entity_poly.pdbx_seq_one_letter_code
_entity_poly.pdbx_strand_id
1 'polypeptide(L)'
;MRDLNGNGLIDSGREMFGSQTLLSNGLLAANGFEALRELDANQDGKVDGADAAFSELRIWRDLDGDGQTDAGELQTLAENGIVGMRTAWESSSVVDANGQAHEQTGTAIRADGTDAAADDIWFQVDTAHRVNAQFNAGILDVIDLPEAKAFGNLPDLRQAMATDPVLVGMVQAYMDETVPAARDAMLEGLIFQWAGVTDVDPNSRDPRMIYGHVMDARQLLVLEQLIGRGYEGTWCWGERDPNPHGQAAPLLIAEFKKFEKYVQAQLLAQADPARYGFVEGGFGSGYSHAQVNWSDFQQYAATLRNAGDIGVLDQIVDVIEGLGTYSPVFREQSTEAFGVLLAGC
;
A
#
# COMPACT_ATOMS: atom_id res chain seq x y z
N MET A 1 22.54 7.18 5.43
CA MET A 1 21.45 8.02 4.88
C MET A 1 22.02 9.30 4.32
N ARG A 2 21.24 10.02 3.50
CA ARG A 2 21.54 11.35 2.97
C ARG A 2 20.24 12.13 2.81
N ASP A 3 20.11 13.23 3.54
CA ASP A 3 19.01 14.19 3.36
C ASP A 3 19.20 14.87 1.99
N LEU A 4 18.35 14.53 1.03
CA LEU A 4 18.50 14.98 -0.36
C LEU A 4 17.82 16.34 -0.59
N ASN A 5 16.92 16.73 0.30
CA ASN A 5 16.12 17.96 0.15
C ASN A 5 16.52 19.06 1.15
N GLY A 6 17.39 18.75 2.12
CA GLY A 6 17.96 19.68 3.08
C GLY A 6 17.00 20.07 4.22
N ASN A 7 15.94 19.30 4.48
CA ASN A 7 14.97 19.60 5.54
C ASN A 7 15.39 19.14 6.94
N GLY A 8 16.53 18.45 7.06
CA GLY A 8 17.07 17.93 8.30
C GLY A 8 16.42 16.64 8.79
N LEU A 9 15.58 16.01 7.98
CA LEU A 9 14.90 14.74 8.25
C LEU A 9 15.29 13.71 7.18
N ILE A 10 15.06 12.42 7.48
CA ILE A 10 15.02 11.36 6.47
C ILE A 10 13.57 10.92 6.41
N ASP A 11 12.83 11.43 5.41
CA ASP A 11 11.38 11.26 5.29
C ASP A 11 10.96 10.56 3.99
N SER A 12 11.95 10.16 3.19
CA SER A 12 11.76 9.36 1.99
C SER A 12 12.69 8.15 1.96
N GLY A 13 12.18 7.02 1.46
CA GLY A 13 13.04 5.85 1.16
C GLY A 13 14.16 6.17 0.15
N ARG A 14 14.06 7.27 -0.60
CA ARG A 14 15.12 7.76 -1.51
C ARG A 14 16.34 8.31 -0.77
N GLU A 15 16.17 8.72 0.48
CA GLU A 15 17.20 9.31 1.34
C GLU A 15 17.91 8.23 2.17
N MET A 16 17.41 6.99 2.13
CA MET A 16 18.08 5.81 2.62
C MET A 16 18.92 5.17 1.50
N PHE A 17 20.08 4.62 1.86
CA PHE A 17 20.85 3.80 0.92
C PHE A 17 20.18 2.43 0.81
N GLY A 18 19.91 1.99 -0.42
CA GLY A 18 19.29 0.70 -0.70
C GLY A 18 18.73 0.65 -2.12
N SER A 19 17.90 -0.35 -2.40
CA SER A 19 17.28 -0.54 -3.72
C SER A 19 16.24 0.54 -4.11
N GLN A 20 15.93 1.48 -3.22
CA GLN A 20 15.06 2.63 -3.49
C GLN A 20 15.84 3.93 -3.75
N THR A 21 17.17 3.91 -3.66
CA THR A 21 17.99 5.07 -4.01
C THR A 21 17.98 5.29 -5.52
N LEU A 22 17.70 6.52 -5.96
CA LEU A 22 17.74 6.91 -7.37
C LEU A 22 19.18 7.26 -7.78
N LEU A 23 19.72 6.53 -8.76
CA LEU A 23 21.05 6.76 -9.31
C LEU A 23 21.05 7.95 -10.28
N SER A 24 22.24 8.47 -10.62
CA SER A 24 22.41 9.59 -11.55
C SER A 24 21.85 9.34 -12.95
N ASN A 25 21.73 8.07 -13.36
CA ASN A 25 21.14 7.64 -14.63
C ASN A 25 19.61 7.58 -14.62
N GLY A 26 18.95 7.90 -13.49
CA GLY A 26 17.50 7.86 -13.32
C GLY A 26 16.92 6.47 -13.04
N LEU A 27 17.75 5.44 -12.89
CA LEU A 27 17.34 4.11 -12.47
C LEU A 27 17.50 3.97 -10.94
N LEU A 28 16.74 3.05 -10.35
CA LEU A 28 16.96 2.64 -8.97
C LEU A 28 18.23 1.80 -8.84
N ALA A 29 18.91 1.91 -7.70
CA ALA A 29 20.07 1.09 -7.39
C ALA A 29 19.69 -0.39 -7.26
N ALA A 30 20.60 -1.29 -7.64
CA ALA A 30 20.40 -2.72 -7.41
C ALA A 30 20.49 -3.08 -5.91
N ASN A 31 21.31 -2.35 -5.16
CA ASN A 31 21.49 -2.45 -3.71
C ASN A 31 22.15 -1.16 -3.17
N GLY A 32 22.28 -1.05 -1.86
CA GLY A 32 22.82 0.10 -1.13
C GLY A 32 24.31 0.35 -1.36
N PHE A 33 25.11 -0.67 -1.66
CA PHE A 33 26.52 -0.47 -2.02
C PHE A 33 26.69 0.07 -3.45
N GLU A 34 25.84 -0.34 -4.38
CA GLU A 34 25.77 0.23 -5.71
C GLU A 34 25.32 1.69 -5.66
N ALA A 35 24.36 2.02 -4.78
CA ALA A 35 23.99 3.39 -4.47
C ALA A 35 25.15 4.19 -3.86
N LEU A 36 25.92 3.59 -2.94
CA LEU A 36 27.10 4.20 -2.33
C LEU A 36 28.18 4.49 -3.38
N ARG A 37 28.37 3.60 -4.36
CA ARG A 37 29.40 3.76 -5.40
C ARG A 37 29.20 5.00 -6.27
N GLU A 38 27.98 5.53 -6.40
CA GLU A 38 27.76 6.81 -7.08
C GLU A 38 28.44 8.00 -6.39
N LEU A 39 28.79 7.85 -5.11
CA LEU A 39 29.42 8.91 -4.31
C LEU A 39 30.94 8.81 -4.26
N ASP A 40 31.53 7.73 -4.80
CA ASP A 40 32.97 7.53 -4.95
C ASP A 40 33.44 8.31 -6.20
N ALA A 41 33.70 9.61 -6.01
CA ALA A 41 33.96 10.55 -7.08
C ALA A 41 35.35 10.36 -7.70
N ASN A 42 36.30 9.87 -6.91
CA ASN A 42 37.66 9.61 -7.35
C ASN A 42 37.88 8.16 -7.84
N GLN A 43 36.87 7.30 -7.70
CA GLN A 43 36.84 5.89 -8.12
C GLN A 43 37.92 5.02 -7.45
N ASP A 44 38.25 5.29 -6.19
CA ASP A 44 39.26 4.55 -5.45
C ASP A 44 38.70 3.35 -4.65
N GLY A 45 37.40 3.08 -4.76
CA GLY A 45 36.71 1.94 -4.18
C GLY A 45 36.15 2.19 -2.78
N LYS A 46 36.12 3.44 -2.33
CA LYS A 46 35.53 3.85 -1.06
C LYS A 46 34.97 5.27 -1.18
N VAL A 47 34.05 5.58 -0.28
CA VAL A 47 33.55 6.94 -0.08
C VAL A 47 34.13 7.44 1.23
N ASP A 48 35.00 8.44 1.16
CA ASP A 48 35.67 9.02 2.33
C ASP A 48 35.86 10.53 2.22
N GLY A 49 36.67 11.13 3.09
CA GLY A 49 36.91 12.58 3.10
C GLY A 49 37.51 13.16 1.81
N ALA A 50 37.95 12.34 0.85
CA ALA A 50 38.34 12.77 -0.48
C ALA A 50 37.14 13.02 -1.41
N ASP A 51 35.94 12.55 -1.05
CA ASP A 51 34.71 12.69 -1.81
C ASP A 51 33.82 13.80 -1.24
N ALA A 52 33.37 14.70 -2.10
CA ALA A 52 32.56 15.86 -1.68
C ALA A 52 31.28 15.44 -0.90
N ALA A 53 30.64 14.36 -1.35
CA ALA A 53 29.40 13.87 -0.79
C ALA A 53 29.56 13.21 0.60
N PHE A 54 30.79 12.83 1.01
CA PHE A 54 31.01 12.13 2.27
C PHE A 54 30.55 12.94 3.49
N SER A 55 30.75 14.25 3.46
CA SER A 55 30.33 15.16 4.54
C SER A 55 28.81 15.27 4.72
N GLU A 56 28.04 14.86 3.72
CA GLU A 56 26.57 14.87 3.73
C GLU A 56 25.99 13.58 4.33
N LEU A 57 26.81 12.53 4.44
CA LEU A 57 26.36 11.24 4.94
C LEU A 57 26.05 11.32 6.43
N ARG A 58 24.98 10.61 6.81
CA ARG A 58 24.53 10.47 8.20
C ARG A 58 24.29 9.00 8.53
N ILE A 59 24.46 8.67 9.80
CA ILE A 59 23.98 7.45 10.43
C ILE A 59 22.69 7.81 11.14
N TRP A 60 21.62 7.10 10.81
CA TRP A 60 20.36 7.19 11.54
C TRP A 60 20.29 6.04 12.53
N ARG A 61 20.02 6.37 13.78
CA ARG A 61 19.72 5.41 14.83
C ARG A 61 18.37 5.75 15.42
N ASP A 62 17.36 5.02 14.99
CA ASP A 62 16.02 5.03 15.58
C ASP A 62 16.10 4.51 17.03
N LEU A 63 15.86 5.40 18.00
CA LEU A 63 16.04 5.16 19.43
C LEU A 63 14.74 4.69 20.10
N ASP A 64 13.58 5.03 19.54
CA ASP A 64 12.28 4.66 20.08
C ASP A 64 11.53 3.61 19.24
N GLY A 65 12.03 3.32 18.05
CA GLY A 65 11.55 2.28 17.15
C GLY A 65 10.33 2.68 16.34
N ASP A 66 10.08 3.98 16.15
CA ASP A 66 8.89 4.48 15.45
C ASP A 66 9.07 4.59 13.92
N GLY A 67 10.29 4.39 13.42
CA GLY A 67 10.62 4.44 12.00
C GLY A 67 10.62 5.85 11.39
N GLN A 68 10.63 6.90 12.22
CA GLN A 68 10.76 8.30 11.81
C GLN A 68 12.07 8.87 12.34
N THR A 69 12.58 9.89 11.65
CA THR A 69 13.78 10.57 12.13
C THR A 69 13.42 11.58 13.20
N ASP A 70 13.93 11.35 14.41
CA ASP A 70 13.76 12.26 15.54
C ASP A 70 15.00 13.09 15.90
N ALA A 71 14.78 14.12 16.72
CA ALA A 71 15.84 14.99 17.20
C ALA A 71 16.89 14.20 18.00
N GLY A 72 18.11 14.13 17.47
CA GLY A 72 19.24 13.42 18.09
C GLY A 72 19.51 12.03 17.51
N GLU A 73 18.70 11.56 16.57
CA GLU A 73 18.85 10.25 15.94
C GLU A 73 19.74 10.26 14.69
N LEU A 74 19.86 11.42 14.03
CA LEU A 74 20.82 11.61 12.94
C LEU A 74 22.16 12.05 13.50
N GLN A 75 23.19 11.25 13.21
CA GLN A 75 24.56 11.49 13.61
C GLN A 75 25.48 11.52 12.39
N THR A 76 26.58 12.24 12.50
CA THR A 76 27.65 12.20 11.50
C THR A 76 28.43 10.89 11.59
N LEU A 77 29.10 10.51 10.50
CA LEU A 77 29.99 9.35 10.49
C LEU A 77 31.16 9.54 11.47
N ALA A 78 31.70 10.76 11.55
CA ALA A 78 32.81 11.11 12.41
C ALA A 78 32.48 10.96 13.91
N GLU A 79 31.27 11.34 14.34
CA GLU A 79 30.79 11.13 15.72
C GLU A 79 30.75 9.65 16.11
N ASN A 80 30.58 8.78 15.12
CA ASN A 80 30.57 7.32 15.29
C ASN A 80 31.92 6.66 14.97
N GLY A 81 32.98 7.47 14.80
CA GLY A 81 34.33 6.97 14.51
C GLY A 81 34.46 6.28 13.16
N ILE A 82 33.59 6.58 12.20
CA ILE A 82 33.67 6.10 10.81
C ILE A 82 34.33 7.18 9.95
N VAL A 83 35.35 6.80 9.20
CA VAL A 83 36.13 7.70 8.33
C VAL A 83 36.02 7.36 6.84
N GLY A 84 35.35 6.28 6.49
CA GLY A 84 35.07 5.90 5.11
C GLY A 84 34.18 4.67 5.02
N MET A 85 33.64 4.38 3.85
CA MET A 85 32.88 3.17 3.56
C MET A 85 33.34 2.57 2.24
N ARG A 86 33.62 1.26 2.22
CA ARG A 86 34.04 0.59 0.98
C ARG A 86 32.83 0.31 0.11
N THR A 87 32.99 0.46 -1.19
CA THR A 87 31.92 0.24 -2.17
C THR A 87 31.85 -1.22 -2.64
N ALA A 88 32.90 -2.00 -2.38
CA ALA A 88 32.92 -3.44 -2.65
C ALA A 88 32.08 -4.22 -1.63
N TRP A 89 31.37 -5.23 -2.14
CA TRP A 89 30.46 -6.08 -1.37
C TRP A 89 30.50 -7.53 -1.87
N GLU A 90 30.08 -8.45 -1.02
CA GLU A 90 29.88 -9.87 -1.33
C GLU A 90 28.41 -10.24 -1.15
N SER A 91 27.90 -11.15 -1.99
CA SER A 91 26.55 -11.71 -1.77
C SER A 91 26.52 -12.59 -0.53
N SER A 92 25.44 -12.48 0.23
CA SER A 92 25.18 -13.29 1.41
C SER A 92 23.77 -13.87 1.35
N SER A 93 23.60 -15.03 2.00
CA SER A 93 22.30 -15.69 2.19
C SER A 93 21.91 -15.78 3.66
N VAL A 94 22.54 -14.97 4.51
CA VAL A 94 22.26 -14.93 5.94
C VAL A 94 20.90 -14.28 6.16
N VAL A 95 20.09 -14.93 6.99
CA VAL A 95 18.84 -14.38 7.53
C VAL A 95 18.97 -14.38 9.05
N ASP A 96 18.69 -13.23 9.67
CA ASP A 96 18.83 -13.07 11.11
C ASP A 96 17.68 -13.76 11.89
N ALA A 97 17.73 -13.69 13.22
CA ALA A 97 16.72 -14.30 14.08
C ALA A 97 15.33 -13.66 13.96
N ASN A 98 15.23 -12.47 13.38
CA ASN A 98 13.99 -11.73 13.14
C ASN A 98 13.49 -11.91 11.70
N GLY A 99 14.17 -12.71 10.87
CA GLY A 99 13.79 -12.96 9.49
C GLY A 99 14.30 -11.93 8.49
N GLN A 100 15.17 -11.00 8.88
CA GLN A 100 15.74 -9.99 7.99
C GLN A 100 16.90 -10.57 7.19
N ALA A 101 16.90 -10.36 5.87
CA ALA A 101 17.95 -10.89 5.00
C ALA A 101 19.11 -9.91 4.87
N HIS A 102 20.33 -10.40 5.06
CA HIS A 102 21.57 -9.66 4.86
C HIS A 102 22.12 -10.08 3.50
N GLU A 103 21.67 -9.44 2.42
CA GLU A 103 21.91 -9.93 1.06
C GLU A 103 23.26 -9.48 0.48
N GLN A 104 23.76 -8.32 0.93
CA GLN A 104 25.09 -7.83 0.58
C GLN A 104 25.86 -7.46 1.84
N THR A 105 27.09 -7.97 1.97
CA THR A 105 27.98 -7.68 3.10
C THR A 105 29.22 -6.95 2.59
N GLY A 106 29.63 -5.94 3.34
CA GLY A 106 30.76 -5.07 3.03
C GLY A 106 31.38 -4.52 4.31
N THR A 107 32.12 -3.43 4.19
CA THR A 107 32.83 -2.84 5.34
C THR A 107 32.85 -1.32 5.35
N ALA A 108 32.75 -0.76 6.54
CA ALA A 108 33.11 0.61 6.83
C ALA A 108 34.51 0.68 7.49
N ILE A 109 35.17 1.82 7.35
CA ILE A 109 36.52 2.08 7.85
C ILE A 109 36.40 2.89 9.13
N ARG A 110 36.91 2.36 10.25
CA ARG A 110 36.96 3.06 11.53
C ARG A 110 38.15 4.02 11.58
N ALA A 111 38.06 5.02 12.45
CA ALA A 111 39.11 6.02 12.65
C ALA A 111 40.44 5.44 13.15
N ASP A 112 40.42 4.26 13.79
CA ASP A 112 41.62 3.53 14.20
C ASP A 112 42.23 2.67 13.07
N GLY A 113 41.65 2.71 11.87
CA GLY A 113 42.07 1.96 10.70
C GLY A 113 41.54 0.52 10.62
N THR A 114 40.76 0.07 11.60
CA THR A 114 40.11 -1.24 11.56
C THR A 114 38.79 -1.21 10.78
N ASP A 115 38.28 -2.38 10.42
CA ASP A 115 37.02 -2.50 9.70
C ASP A 115 35.82 -2.67 10.65
N ALA A 116 34.70 -2.08 10.27
CA ALA A 116 33.37 -2.36 10.80
C ALA A 116 32.57 -3.11 9.74
N ALA A 117 31.77 -4.10 10.14
CA ALA A 117 30.80 -4.71 9.23
C ALA A 117 29.77 -3.65 8.77
N ALA A 118 29.38 -3.73 7.51
CA ALA A 118 28.31 -2.94 6.92
C ALA A 118 27.53 -3.86 5.98
N ASP A 119 26.21 -3.91 6.12
CA ASP A 119 25.37 -4.84 5.36
C ASP A 119 24.22 -4.07 4.70
N ASP A 120 23.79 -4.54 3.53
CA ASP A 120 22.48 -4.19 2.97
C ASP A 120 21.44 -5.19 3.53
N ILE A 121 20.52 -4.65 4.33
CA ILE A 121 19.51 -5.40 5.06
C ILE A 121 18.16 -5.23 4.37
N TRP A 122 17.59 -6.35 3.94
CA TRP A 122 16.28 -6.44 3.32
C TRP A 122 15.24 -6.76 4.38
N PHE A 123 14.60 -5.70 4.87
CA PHE A 123 13.55 -5.82 5.87
C PHE A 123 12.31 -6.53 5.32
N GLN A 124 11.76 -7.45 6.10
CA GLN A 124 10.41 -7.97 5.88
C GLN A 124 9.41 -6.83 6.12
N VAL A 125 8.64 -6.54 5.09
CA VAL A 125 7.59 -5.52 5.11
C VAL A 125 6.27 -6.14 4.70
N ASP A 126 5.18 -5.63 5.27
CA ASP A 126 3.85 -5.89 4.75
C ASP A 126 3.57 -4.91 3.60
N THR A 127 3.79 -5.37 2.36
CA THR A 127 3.59 -4.54 1.17
C THR A 127 2.12 -4.23 0.87
N ALA A 128 1.17 -4.89 1.55
CA ALA A 128 -0.24 -4.54 1.48
C ALA A 128 -0.62 -3.46 2.52
N HIS A 129 0.23 -3.22 3.52
CA HIS A 129 0.00 -2.16 4.48
C HIS A 129 0.26 -0.80 3.83
N ARG A 130 -0.74 0.08 3.89
CA ARG A 130 -0.65 1.44 3.37
C ARG A 130 -0.57 2.47 4.48
N VAL A 131 0.37 3.40 4.35
CA VAL A 131 0.46 4.62 5.15
C VAL A 131 0.27 5.83 4.25
N ASN A 132 -0.74 6.66 4.51
CA ASN A 132 -0.95 7.93 3.80
C ASN A 132 -0.10 9.04 4.44
N ALA A 133 1.23 8.92 4.36
CA ALA A 133 2.15 9.85 5.03
C ALA A 133 2.21 11.24 4.37
N GLN A 134 1.75 11.38 3.11
CA GLN A 134 1.86 12.63 2.37
C GLN A 134 0.54 13.40 2.35
N PHE A 135 0.46 14.44 3.18
CA PHE A 135 -0.67 15.38 3.14
C PHE A 135 -0.65 16.17 1.82
N ASN A 136 -1.73 16.04 1.04
CA ASN A 136 -1.98 16.88 -0.11
C ASN A 136 -3.08 17.88 0.25
N ALA A 137 -2.79 19.19 0.16
CA ALA A 137 -3.78 20.23 0.46
C ALA A 137 -5.05 20.16 -0.40
N GLY A 138 -4.96 19.59 -1.62
CA GLY A 138 -6.13 19.33 -2.48
C GLY A 138 -7.14 18.36 -1.86
N ILE A 139 -6.78 17.63 -0.79
CA ILE A 139 -7.71 16.79 -0.03
C ILE A 139 -8.87 17.60 0.55
N LEU A 140 -8.64 18.88 0.85
CA LEU A 140 -9.66 19.78 1.40
C LEU A 140 -10.76 20.09 0.38
N ASP A 141 -10.44 20.05 -0.91
CA ASP A 141 -11.40 20.31 -1.99
C ASP A 141 -12.37 19.13 -2.21
N VAL A 142 -12.05 17.96 -1.65
CA VAL A 142 -12.81 16.70 -1.83
C VAL A 142 -13.26 16.09 -0.51
N ILE A 143 -13.16 16.82 0.60
CA ILE A 143 -13.44 16.30 1.95
C ILE A 143 -14.91 15.88 2.15
N ASP A 144 -15.82 16.51 1.41
CA ASP A 144 -17.26 16.22 1.43
C ASP A 144 -17.65 15.02 0.55
N LEU A 145 -16.73 14.52 -0.28
CA LEU A 145 -16.94 13.31 -1.08
C LEU A 145 -16.70 12.05 -0.25
N PRO A 146 -17.30 10.89 -0.60
CA PRO A 146 -17.08 9.66 0.14
C PRO A 146 -15.60 9.22 0.11
N GLU A 147 -15.18 8.52 1.16
CA GLU A 147 -13.86 7.89 1.26
C GLU A 147 -13.95 6.37 1.02
N ALA A 148 -12.88 5.77 0.50
CA ALA A 148 -12.72 4.32 0.49
C ALA A 148 -11.27 3.95 0.73
N LYS A 149 -11.06 3.01 1.66
CA LYS A 149 -9.74 2.52 2.01
C LYS A 149 -9.19 1.63 0.89
N ALA A 150 -7.92 1.84 0.56
CA ALA A 150 -7.14 0.96 -0.31
C ALA A 150 -5.99 0.30 0.46
N PHE A 151 -5.12 -0.38 -0.28
CA PHE A 151 -4.02 -1.18 0.25
C PHE A 151 -2.77 -0.99 -0.61
N GLY A 152 -1.62 -1.32 -0.04
CA GLY A 152 -0.31 -1.23 -0.68
C GLY A 152 -0.09 0.11 -1.38
N ASN A 153 0.19 0.05 -2.68
CA ASN A 153 0.57 1.20 -3.48
C ASN A 153 -0.63 2.05 -3.95
N LEU A 154 -1.87 1.53 -3.89
CA LEU A 154 -3.06 2.29 -4.30
C LEU A 154 -3.48 3.31 -3.22
N PRO A 155 -3.51 4.63 -3.48
CA PRO A 155 -4.04 5.64 -2.56
C PRO A 155 -5.46 5.38 -2.09
N ASP A 156 -5.78 5.78 -0.86
CA ASP A 156 -7.19 5.93 -0.45
C ASP A 156 -7.90 6.90 -1.41
N LEU A 157 -9.21 6.72 -1.57
CA LEU A 157 -9.96 7.33 -2.66
C LEU A 157 -9.87 8.86 -2.65
N ARG A 158 -10.02 9.52 -1.51
CA ARG A 158 -9.90 10.99 -1.46
C ARG A 158 -8.50 11.46 -1.77
N GLN A 159 -7.47 10.72 -1.35
CA GLN A 159 -6.08 11.06 -1.67
C GLN A 159 -5.83 11.02 -3.18
N ALA A 160 -6.43 10.06 -3.89
CA ALA A 160 -6.37 10.02 -5.35
C ALA A 160 -7.16 11.18 -5.99
N MET A 161 -8.39 11.42 -5.53
CA MET A 161 -9.26 12.50 -6.02
C MET A 161 -8.62 13.88 -5.88
N ALA A 162 -7.83 14.10 -4.83
CA ALA A 162 -7.12 15.36 -4.60
C ALA A 162 -6.18 15.79 -5.75
N THR A 163 -5.84 14.87 -6.65
CA THR A 163 -5.05 15.14 -7.87
C THR A 163 -5.74 14.73 -9.17
N ASP A 164 -6.94 14.17 -9.10
CA ASP A 164 -7.66 13.62 -10.25
C ASP A 164 -9.10 14.15 -10.34
N PRO A 165 -9.32 15.25 -11.10
CA PRO A 165 -10.65 15.80 -11.32
C PRO A 165 -11.60 14.87 -12.08
N VAL A 166 -11.08 13.92 -12.87
CA VAL A 166 -11.92 12.93 -13.57
C VAL A 166 -12.49 11.95 -12.56
N LEU A 167 -11.66 11.46 -11.65
CA LEU A 167 -12.09 10.59 -10.56
C LEU A 167 -13.13 11.27 -9.66
N VAL A 168 -12.96 12.57 -9.36
CA VAL A 168 -13.95 13.37 -8.64
C VAL A 168 -15.32 13.31 -9.33
N GLY A 169 -15.36 13.56 -10.64
CA GLY A 169 -16.60 13.50 -11.42
C GLY A 169 -17.23 12.10 -11.45
N MET A 170 -16.41 11.04 -11.51
CA MET A 170 -16.89 9.65 -11.47
C MET A 170 -17.50 9.28 -10.12
N VAL A 171 -16.87 9.71 -9.01
CA VAL A 171 -17.40 9.51 -7.67
C VAL A 171 -18.71 10.28 -7.48
N GLN A 172 -18.79 11.53 -7.92
CA GLN A 172 -20.04 12.30 -7.86
C GLN A 172 -21.17 11.61 -8.65
N ALA A 173 -20.90 11.18 -9.88
CA ALA A 173 -21.88 10.46 -10.69
C ALA A 173 -22.33 9.14 -10.03
N TYR A 174 -21.41 8.41 -9.39
CA TYR A 174 -21.74 7.20 -8.63
C TYR A 174 -22.69 7.49 -7.46
N MET A 175 -22.48 8.60 -6.75
CA MET A 175 -23.29 9.00 -5.61
C MET A 175 -24.67 9.53 -6.01
N ASP A 176 -24.77 10.17 -7.16
CA ASP A 176 -26.03 10.68 -7.71
C ASP A 176 -26.88 9.60 -8.39
N GLU A 177 -26.31 8.44 -8.72
CA GLU A 177 -27.04 7.34 -9.36
C GLU A 177 -27.95 6.61 -8.37
N THR A 178 -29.24 6.57 -8.73
CA THR A 178 -30.31 6.03 -7.88
C THR A 178 -30.73 4.62 -8.30
N VAL A 179 -30.36 4.18 -9.49
CA VAL A 179 -30.63 2.82 -10.00
C VAL A 179 -29.48 1.90 -9.60
N PRO A 180 -29.70 0.92 -8.69
CA PRO A 180 -28.62 0.08 -8.15
C PRO A 180 -27.79 -0.62 -9.24
N ALA A 181 -28.44 -1.23 -10.22
CA ALA A 181 -27.73 -1.93 -11.30
C ALA A 181 -26.88 -1.00 -12.18
N ALA A 182 -27.33 0.24 -12.39
CA ALA A 182 -26.57 1.23 -13.16
C ALA A 182 -25.37 1.72 -12.35
N ARG A 183 -25.57 1.98 -11.06
CA ARG A 183 -24.51 2.37 -10.12
C ARG A 183 -23.43 1.30 -10.00
N ASP A 184 -23.84 0.04 -9.87
CA ASP A 184 -22.91 -1.10 -9.74
C ASP A 184 -22.03 -1.25 -10.99
N ALA A 185 -22.59 -0.99 -12.17
CA ALA A 185 -21.85 -1.03 -13.43
C ALA A 185 -20.79 0.08 -13.56
N MET A 186 -20.82 1.13 -12.73
CA MET A 186 -19.83 2.21 -12.74
C MET A 186 -18.55 1.87 -11.96
N LEU A 187 -18.62 0.91 -11.03
CA LEU A 187 -17.53 0.64 -10.07
C LEU A 187 -16.23 0.22 -10.74
N GLU A 188 -16.29 -0.71 -11.70
CA GLU A 188 -15.08 -1.21 -12.35
C GLU A 188 -14.30 -0.09 -13.04
N GLY A 189 -15.00 0.77 -13.77
CA GLY A 189 -14.40 1.95 -14.41
C GLY A 189 -13.85 2.95 -13.39
N LEU A 190 -14.57 3.19 -12.29
CA LEU A 190 -14.13 4.06 -11.20
C LEU A 190 -12.84 3.54 -10.56
N ILE A 191 -12.77 2.23 -10.27
CA ILE A 191 -11.58 1.59 -9.71
C ILE A 191 -10.41 1.64 -10.70
N PHE A 192 -10.65 1.49 -12.00
CA PHE A 192 -9.59 1.65 -13.00
C PHE A 192 -9.04 3.08 -13.07
N GLN A 193 -9.91 4.08 -13.01
CA GLN A 193 -9.48 5.48 -12.94
C GLN A 193 -8.71 5.75 -11.65
N TRP A 194 -9.23 5.27 -10.52
CA TRP A 194 -8.60 5.39 -9.21
C TRP A 194 -7.18 4.79 -9.19
N ALA A 195 -7.00 3.63 -9.82
CA ALA A 195 -5.70 2.98 -9.92
C ALA A 195 -4.82 3.51 -11.07
N GLY A 196 -5.31 4.46 -11.88
CA GLY A 196 -4.56 5.02 -13.01
C GLY A 196 -4.30 4.03 -14.14
N VAL A 197 -5.17 3.03 -14.32
CA VAL A 197 -4.99 1.95 -15.31
C VAL A 197 -5.99 1.99 -16.46
N THR A 198 -6.83 3.03 -16.54
CA THR A 198 -7.91 3.17 -17.55
C THR A 198 -7.42 2.91 -18.99
N ASP A 199 -6.26 3.46 -19.34
CA ASP A 199 -5.70 3.43 -20.70
C ASP A 199 -4.83 2.18 -21.00
N VAL A 200 -4.72 1.26 -20.05
CA VAL A 200 -3.96 0.00 -20.27
C VAL A 200 -4.76 -0.91 -21.20
N ASP A 201 -4.09 -1.46 -22.21
CA ASP A 201 -4.66 -2.49 -23.09
C ASP A 201 -5.08 -3.71 -22.25
N PRO A 202 -6.39 -4.09 -22.25
CA PRO A 202 -6.91 -5.24 -21.51
C PRO A 202 -6.20 -6.56 -21.80
N ASN A 203 -5.55 -6.69 -22.95
CA ASN A 203 -4.86 -7.90 -23.40
C ASN A 203 -3.34 -7.85 -23.16
N SER A 204 -2.79 -6.75 -22.64
CA SER A 204 -1.34 -6.56 -22.45
C SER A 204 -0.70 -7.56 -21.48
N ARG A 205 -1.52 -8.24 -20.67
CA ARG A 205 -1.10 -9.25 -19.68
C ARG A 205 -1.61 -10.65 -20.04
N ASP A 206 -1.95 -10.89 -21.31
CA ASP A 206 -2.35 -12.21 -21.78
C ASP A 206 -1.21 -13.24 -21.61
N PRO A 207 -1.51 -14.50 -21.26
CA PRO A 207 -0.55 -15.59 -21.18
C PRO A 207 0.32 -15.65 -22.45
N ARG A 208 1.63 -15.83 -22.28
CA ARG A 208 2.56 -15.91 -23.42
C ARG A 208 2.42 -17.21 -24.22
N MET A 209 1.78 -18.21 -23.62
CA MET A 209 1.75 -19.60 -24.11
C MET A 209 0.42 -20.28 -23.75
N ILE A 210 0.05 -21.32 -24.51
CA ILE A 210 -1.04 -22.29 -24.28
C ILE A 210 -2.46 -21.68 -24.27
N TYR A 211 -2.72 -20.71 -23.39
CA TYR A 211 -4.01 -20.08 -23.20
C TYR A 211 -4.12 -18.82 -24.05
N GLY A 212 -5.35 -18.48 -24.45
CA GLY A 212 -5.67 -17.15 -25.00
C GLY A 212 -5.91 -16.14 -23.89
N HIS A 213 -6.71 -15.12 -24.18
CA HIS A 213 -7.16 -14.15 -23.18
C HIS A 213 -7.91 -14.83 -22.02
N VAL A 214 -7.51 -14.52 -20.78
CA VAL A 214 -8.07 -15.14 -19.56
C VAL A 214 -8.56 -14.15 -18.52
N MET A 215 -8.08 -12.90 -18.52
CA MET A 215 -8.56 -11.82 -17.65
C MET A 215 -8.14 -10.46 -18.19
N ASP A 216 -8.85 -9.42 -17.78
CA ASP A 216 -8.48 -8.03 -18.10
C ASP A 216 -7.20 -7.62 -17.35
N ALA A 217 -6.20 -7.16 -18.08
CA ALA A 217 -4.94 -6.68 -17.53
C ALA A 217 -5.12 -5.60 -16.46
N ARG A 218 -6.13 -4.73 -16.57
CA ARG A 218 -6.40 -3.65 -15.62
C ARG A 218 -6.81 -4.17 -14.26
N GLN A 219 -7.59 -5.26 -14.21
CA GLN A 219 -7.93 -5.92 -12.95
C GLN A 219 -6.68 -6.47 -12.27
N LEU A 220 -5.76 -7.08 -13.03
CA LEU A 220 -4.49 -7.55 -12.49
C LEU A 220 -3.65 -6.40 -11.91
N LEU A 221 -3.49 -5.32 -12.66
CA LEU A 221 -2.69 -4.18 -12.24
C LEU A 221 -3.25 -3.50 -10.97
N VAL A 222 -4.58 -3.46 -10.82
CA VAL A 222 -5.20 -3.02 -9.56
C VAL A 222 -4.77 -3.94 -8.42
N LEU A 223 -4.90 -5.25 -8.57
CA LEU A 223 -4.51 -6.22 -7.52
C LEU A 223 -3.03 -6.11 -7.17
N GLU A 224 -2.15 -5.94 -8.16
CA GLU A 224 -0.71 -5.73 -7.96
C GLU A 224 -0.42 -4.48 -7.13
N GLN A 225 -1.16 -3.39 -7.35
CA GLN A 225 -1.07 -2.20 -6.51
C GLN A 225 -1.55 -2.47 -5.09
N LEU A 226 -2.68 -3.17 -4.91
CA LEU A 226 -3.23 -3.48 -3.59
C LEU A 226 -2.27 -4.31 -2.72
N ILE A 227 -1.49 -5.20 -3.33
CA ILE A 227 -0.49 -6.02 -2.62
C ILE A 227 0.92 -5.41 -2.63
N GLY A 228 1.11 -4.28 -3.32
CA GLY A 228 2.40 -3.59 -3.42
C GLY A 228 3.47 -4.33 -4.24
N ARG A 229 3.10 -5.31 -5.07
CA ARG A 229 4.05 -6.08 -5.91
C ARG A 229 3.40 -6.64 -7.18
N GLY A 230 4.21 -6.90 -8.20
CA GLY A 230 3.79 -7.56 -9.42
C GLY A 230 3.38 -9.02 -9.21
N TYR A 231 2.46 -9.51 -10.04
CA TYR A 231 2.10 -10.92 -10.09
C TYR A 231 3.22 -11.72 -10.77
N GLU A 232 3.51 -12.90 -10.23
CA GLU A 232 4.48 -13.83 -10.80
C GLU A 232 3.99 -15.27 -10.61
N GLY A 233 3.52 -15.87 -11.70
CA GLY A 233 3.08 -17.25 -11.76
C GLY A 233 4.23 -18.22 -12.07
N THR A 234 3.92 -19.51 -12.01
CA THR A 234 4.84 -20.58 -12.41
C THR A 234 4.10 -21.60 -13.25
N TRP A 235 4.63 -21.89 -14.44
CA TRP A 235 4.14 -22.96 -15.30
C TRP A 235 4.39 -24.34 -14.67
N CYS A 236 3.65 -25.37 -15.09
CA CYS A 236 3.82 -26.71 -14.53
C CYS A 236 5.22 -27.33 -14.78
N TRP A 237 6.00 -26.76 -15.71
CA TRP A 237 7.40 -27.10 -15.97
C TRP A 237 8.42 -26.19 -15.27
N GLY A 238 7.98 -25.25 -14.43
CA GLY A 238 8.84 -24.43 -13.57
C GLY A 238 9.22 -23.05 -14.11
N GLU A 239 8.85 -22.71 -15.34
CA GLU A 239 9.10 -21.37 -15.90
C GLU A 239 8.25 -20.30 -15.19
N ARG A 240 8.87 -19.16 -14.87
CA ARG A 240 8.21 -18.01 -14.25
C ARG A 240 7.56 -17.13 -15.31
N ASP A 241 6.33 -16.71 -15.06
CA ASP A 241 5.58 -15.88 -15.99
C ASP A 241 4.85 -14.77 -15.22
N PRO A 242 5.12 -13.49 -15.55
CA PRO A 242 4.42 -12.40 -14.92
C PRO A 242 2.97 -12.29 -15.43
N ASN A 243 2.54 -13.08 -16.42
CA ASN A 243 1.16 -13.08 -16.92
C ASN A 243 0.34 -14.23 -16.28
N PRO A 244 -0.86 -13.95 -15.74
CA PRO A 244 -1.71 -14.96 -15.13
C PRO A 244 -2.27 -15.92 -16.17
N HIS A 245 -2.24 -17.22 -15.87
CA HIS A 245 -2.70 -18.29 -16.75
C HIS A 245 -3.83 -19.13 -16.10
N GLY A 246 -4.26 -20.20 -16.78
CA GLY A 246 -5.60 -20.79 -16.64
C GLY A 246 -6.17 -21.05 -15.24
N GLN A 247 -5.37 -21.40 -14.23
CA GLN A 247 -5.87 -21.63 -12.86
C GLN A 247 -5.81 -20.37 -11.98
N ALA A 248 -4.86 -19.46 -12.25
CA ALA A 248 -4.69 -18.24 -11.46
C ALA A 248 -5.74 -17.18 -11.84
N ALA A 249 -6.05 -17.04 -13.13
CA ALA A 249 -6.93 -15.99 -13.62
C ALA A 249 -8.33 -15.97 -12.95
N PRO A 250 -9.05 -17.11 -12.78
CA PRO A 250 -10.34 -17.09 -12.08
C PRO A 250 -10.25 -16.64 -10.61
N LEU A 251 -9.15 -16.97 -9.92
CA LEU A 251 -8.92 -16.56 -8.53
C LEU A 251 -8.65 -15.06 -8.43
N LEU A 252 -7.86 -14.53 -9.36
CA LEU A 252 -7.56 -13.10 -9.46
C LEU A 252 -8.81 -12.29 -9.81
N ILE A 253 -9.62 -12.74 -10.78
CA ILE A 253 -10.90 -12.12 -11.10
C ILE A 253 -11.82 -12.11 -9.87
N ALA A 254 -11.89 -13.23 -9.14
CA ALA A 254 -12.69 -13.31 -7.92
C ALA A 254 -12.20 -12.35 -6.82
N GLU A 255 -10.90 -12.20 -6.64
CA GLU A 255 -10.33 -11.25 -5.66
C GLU A 255 -10.58 -9.80 -6.10
N PHE A 256 -10.48 -9.48 -7.40
CA PHE A 256 -10.84 -8.15 -7.90
C PHE A 256 -12.31 -7.83 -7.64
N LYS A 257 -13.22 -8.78 -7.92
CA LYS A 257 -14.66 -8.61 -7.64
C LYS A 257 -14.97 -8.51 -6.15
N LYS A 258 -14.19 -9.17 -5.31
CA LYS A 258 -14.27 -9.01 -3.85
C LYS A 258 -13.82 -7.62 -3.41
N PHE A 259 -12.74 -7.08 -3.97
CA PHE A 259 -12.33 -5.70 -3.74
C PHE A 259 -13.38 -4.70 -4.24
N GLU A 260 -13.97 -4.92 -5.42
CA GLU A 260 -15.05 -4.09 -5.96
C GLU A 260 -16.24 -4.00 -4.99
N LYS A 261 -16.67 -5.12 -4.41
CA LYS A 261 -17.73 -5.15 -3.38
C LYS A 261 -17.34 -4.44 -2.08
N TYR A 262 -16.07 -4.56 -1.67
CA TYR A 262 -15.55 -3.84 -0.50
C TYR A 262 -15.62 -2.32 -0.72
N VAL A 263 -15.22 -1.85 -1.90
CA VAL A 263 -15.31 -0.42 -2.27
C VAL A 263 -16.76 0.03 -2.31
N GLN A 264 -17.63 -0.75 -2.99
CA GLN A 264 -19.06 -0.49 -3.05
C GLN A 264 -19.66 -0.29 -1.65
N ALA A 265 -19.40 -1.21 -0.72
CA ALA A 265 -19.94 -1.13 0.64
C ALA A 265 -19.51 0.16 1.36
N GLN A 266 -18.25 0.57 1.23
CA GLN A 266 -17.75 1.81 1.82
C GLN A 266 -18.45 3.04 1.23
N LEU A 267 -18.62 3.10 -0.10
CA LEU A 267 -19.30 4.21 -0.75
C LEU A 267 -20.79 4.27 -0.39
N LEU A 268 -21.49 3.13 -0.41
CA LEU A 268 -22.91 3.05 -0.07
C LEU A 268 -23.21 3.45 1.37
N ALA A 269 -22.36 3.04 2.30
CA ALA A 269 -22.49 3.42 3.72
C ALA A 269 -22.43 4.95 3.92
N GLN A 270 -21.80 5.68 3.01
CA GLN A 270 -21.72 7.15 3.04
C GLN A 270 -22.78 7.82 2.14
N ALA A 271 -23.31 7.11 1.13
CA ALA A 271 -24.26 7.66 0.16
C ALA A 271 -25.68 7.84 0.70
N ASP A 272 -26.07 7.03 1.67
CA ASP A 272 -27.41 7.08 2.23
C ASP A 272 -27.37 7.15 3.76
N PRO A 273 -27.12 8.34 4.34
CA PRO A 273 -27.08 8.51 5.79
C PRO A 273 -28.41 8.19 6.48
N ALA A 274 -29.54 8.28 5.77
CA ALA A 274 -30.83 7.90 6.33
C ALA A 274 -30.91 6.38 6.57
N ARG A 275 -30.24 5.60 5.73
CA ARG A 275 -30.18 4.14 5.82
C ARG A 275 -29.02 3.62 6.66
N TYR A 276 -27.87 4.29 6.60
CA TYR A 276 -26.61 3.84 7.20
C TYR A 276 -26.11 4.76 8.31
N GLY A 277 -26.97 5.59 8.91
CA GLY A 277 -26.56 6.56 9.94
C GLY A 277 -25.91 5.97 11.20
N PHE A 278 -25.97 4.64 11.38
CA PHE A 278 -25.23 3.91 12.42
C PHE A 278 -23.76 3.63 12.05
N VAL A 279 -23.34 3.88 10.81
CA VAL A 279 -21.94 3.79 10.37
C VAL A 279 -21.31 5.18 10.52
N GLU A 280 -20.46 5.32 11.52
CA GLU A 280 -19.96 6.63 11.99
C GLU A 280 -18.70 7.10 11.26
N GLY A 281 -18.04 6.22 10.52
CA GLY A 281 -16.82 6.54 9.77
C GLY A 281 -15.84 5.37 9.67
N GLY A 282 -14.54 5.68 9.67
CA GLY A 282 -13.48 4.66 9.65
C GLY A 282 -13.16 4.08 8.26
N PHE A 283 -13.42 4.85 7.21
CA PHE A 283 -13.25 4.44 5.80
C PHE A 283 -11.85 4.69 5.23
N GLY A 284 -10.92 5.27 5.99
CA GLY A 284 -9.55 5.54 5.53
C GLY A 284 -8.50 4.63 6.18
N SER A 285 -7.30 4.61 5.62
CA SER A 285 -6.16 3.81 6.08
C SER A 285 -5.66 4.17 7.49
N GLY A 286 -6.01 5.35 8.01
CA GLY A 286 -5.79 5.71 9.42
C GLY A 286 -6.62 4.91 10.43
N TYR A 287 -7.59 4.11 9.97
CA TYR A 287 -8.43 3.25 10.79
C TYR A 287 -8.14 1.78 10.50
N SER A 288 -8.23 0.96 11.54
CA SER A 288 -8.15 -0.51 11.39
C SER A 288 -9.43 -1.10 10.79
N HIS A 289 -10.58 -0.45 10.96
CA HIS A 289 -11.88 -0.85 10.43
C HIS A 289 -12.91 0.30 10.46
N ALA A 290 -14.00 0.12 9.71
CA ALA A 290 -15.17 1.00 9.77
C ALA A 290 -15.76 1.02 11.19
N GLN A 291 -16.21 2.18 11.63
CA GLN A 291 -16.78 2.39 12.96
C GLN A 291 -18.31 2.32 12.89
N VAL A 292 -18.91 1.47 13.71
CA VAL A 292 -20.36 1.22 13.71
C VAL A 292 -20.90 1.30 15.12
N ASN A 293 -21.98 2.07 15.29
CA ASN A 293 -22.82 2.01 16.46
C ASN A 293 -23.74 0.79 16.37
N TRP A 294 -23.27 -0.32 16.95
CA TRP A 294 -23.99 -1.59 16.90
C TRP A 294 -25.34 -1.57 17.61
N SER A 295 -25.52 -0.73 18.64
CA SER A 295 -26.81 -0.55 19.31
C SER A 295 -27.84 0.07 18.37
N ASP A 296 -27.46 1.14 17.68
CA ASP A 296 -28.36 1.85 16.75
C ASP A 296 -28.69 0.97 15.54
N PHE A 297 -27.69 0.24 15.02
CA PHE A 297 -27.92 -0.78 14.00
C PHE A 297 -28.96 -1.82 14.45
N GLN A 298 -28.81 -2.39 15.64
CA GLN A 298 -29.72 -3.42 16.15
C GLN A 298 -31.16 -2.90 16.32
N GLN A 299 -31.33 -1.67 16.82
CA GLN A 299 -32.64 -1.04 16.96
C GLN A 299 -33.30 -0.79 15.60
N TYR A 300 -32.53 -0.29 14.63
CA TYR A 300 -33.02 -0.03 13.28
C TYR A 300 -33.37 -1.34 12.55
N ALA A 301 -32.52 -2.35 12.63
CA ALA A 301 -32.77 -3.67 12.06
C ALA A 301 -34.02 -4.34 12.66
N ALA A 302 -34.25 -4.21 13.98
CA ALA A 302 -35.48 -4.68 14.61
C ALA A 302 -36.72 -3.95 14.09
N THR A 303 -36.62 -2.63 13.86
CA THR A 303 -37.70 -1.81 13.29
C THR A 303 -38.08 -2.29 11.89
N LEU A 304 -37.09 -2.44 10.99
CA LEU A 304 -37.32 -2.94 9.63
C LEU A 304 -37.96 -4.33 9.62
N ARG A 305 -37.48 -5.22 10.50
CA ARG A 305 -38.03 -6.57 10.62
C ARG A 305 -39.48 -6.56 11.09
N ASN A 306 -39.81 -5.75 12.09
CA ASN A 306 -41.17 -5.62 12.60
C ASN A 306 -42.13 -5.00 11.58
N ALA A 307 -41.61 -4.14 10.69
CA ALA A 307 -42.35 -3.59 9.56
C ALA A 307 -42.50 -4.57 8.38
N GLY A 308 -41.73 -5.67 8.36
CA GLY A 308 -41.69 -6.63 7.26
C GLY A 308 -40.78 -6.22 6.09
N ASP A 309 -39.95 -5.19 6.27
CA ASP A 309 -39.05 -4.63 5.25
C ASP A 309 -37.75 -5.47 5.11
N ILE A 310 -37.90 -6.78 4.93
CA ILE A 310 -36.78 -7.74 4.92
C ILE A 310 -35.79 -7.45 3.78
N GLY A 311 -36.27 -7.09 2.59
CA GLY A 311 -35.38 -6.74 1.49
C GLY A 311 -34.53 -5.50 1.75
N VAL A 312 -35.00 -4.56 2.59
CA VAL A 312 -34.21 -3.40 2.99
C VAL A 312 -33.13 -3.81 3.98
N LEU A 313 -33.47 -4.71 4.91
CA LEU A 313 -32.55 -5.26 5.89
C LEU A 313 -31.45 -6.12 5.23
N ASP A 314 -31.79 -6.96 4.25
CA ASP A 314 -30.83 -7.79 3.50
C ASP A 314 -29.77 -6.91 2.82
N GLN A 315 -30.19 -5.82 2.15
CA GLN A 315 -29.26 -4.86 1.54
C GLN A 315 -28.37 -4.14 2.56
N ILE A 316 -28.85 -3.93 3.79
CA ILE A 316 -28.04 -3.36 4.86
C ILE A 316 -26.99 -4.38 5.34
N VAL A 317 -27.41 -5.63 5.53
CA VAL A 317 -26.51 -6.73 5.91
C VAL A 317 -25.42 -6.92 4.86
N ASP A 318 -25.77 -6.93 3.57
CA ASP A 318 -24.81 -7.04 2.47
C ASP A 318 -23.73 -5.94 2.52
N VAL A 319 -24.12 -4.69 2.83
CA VAL A 319 -23.18 -3.58 2.99
C VAL A 319 -22.29 -3.80 4.22
N ILE A 320 -22.85 -4.19 5.36
CA ILE A 320 -22.06 -4.45 6.58
C ILE A 320 -21.07 -5.60 6.34
N GLU A 321 -21.48 -6.70 5.71
CA GLU A 321 -20.57 -7.79 5.34
C GLU A 321 -19.47 -7.31 4.39
N GLY A 322 -19.83 -6.47 3.43
CA GLY A 322 -18.90 -5.80 2.53
C GLY A 322 -17.85 -4.98 3.26
N LEU A 323 -18.23 -4.16 4.25
CA LEU A 323 -17.29 -3.39 5.10
C LEU A 323 -16.30 -4.30 5.85
N GLY A 324 -16.73 -5.52 6.19
CA GLY A 324 -15.90 -6.53 6.84
C GLY A 324 -14.95 -7.30 5.92
N THR A 325 -14.99 -7.10 4.60
CA THR A 325 -14.28 -7.96 3.61
C THR A 325 -12.79 -8.13 3.92
N TYR A 326 -12.11 -7.07 4.34
CA TYR A 326 -10.67 -7.08 4.66
C TYR A 326 -10.38 -6.81 6.15
N SER A 327 -11.38 -6.88 7.03
CA SER A 327 -11.20 -6.67 8.46
C SER A 327 -11.73 -7.84 9.29
N PRO A 328 -10.84 -8.71 9.83
CA PRO A 328 -11.24 -9.78 10.74
C PRO A 328 -11.96 -9.25 11.98
N VAL A 329 -11.47 -8.15 12.56
CA VAL A 329 -12.07 -7.51 13.75
C VAL A 329 -13.49 -7.06 13.47
N PHE A 330 -13.71 -6.38 12.34
CA PHE A 330 -15.06 -5.94 11.96
C PHE A 330 -16.00 -7.12 11.75
N ARG A 331 -15.54 -8.21 11.10
CA ARG A 331 -16.35 -9.41 10.88
C ARG A 331 -16.77 -10.09 12.18
N GLU A 332 -15.90 -10.10 13.19
CA GLU A 332 -16.25 -10.63 14.50
C GLU A 332 -17.38 -9.81 15.13
N GLN A 333 -17.24 -8.48 15.14
CA GLN A 333 -18.27 -7.57 15.65
C GLN A 333 -19.60 -7.69 14.89
N SER A 334 -19.57 -7.74 13.56
CA SER A 334 -20.78 -7.87 12.76
C SER A 334 -21.46 -9.23 12.97
N THR A 335 -20.68 -10.31 13.09
CA THR A 335 -21.21 -11.65 13.39
C THR A 335 -21.93 -11.69 14.73
N GLU A 336 -21.34 -11.07 15.76
CA GLU A 336 -21.99 -10.95 17.08
C GLU A 336 -23.30 -10.16 16.98
N ALA A 337 -23.27 -9.01 16.31
CA ALA A 337 -24.45 -8.16 16.14
C ALA A 337 -25.59 -8.87 15.38
N PHE A 338 -25.26 -9.62 14.33
CA PHE A 338 -26.23 -10.43 13.58
C PHE A 338 -26.76 -11.61 14.41
N GLY A 339 -25.92 -12.24 15.23
CA GLY A 339 -26.33 -13.30 16.15
C GLY A 339 -27.39 -12.84 17.15
N VAL A 340 -27.24 -11.64 17.72
CA VAL A 340 -28.24 -11.03 18.61
C VAL A 340 -29.56 -10.81 17.88
N LEU A 341 -29.53 -10.35 16.63
CA LEU A 341 -30.72 -10.18 15.82
C LEU A 341 -31.46 -11.49 15.61
N LEU A 342 -30.77 -12.61 15.40
CA LEU A 342 -31.38 -13.93 15.20
C LEU A 342 -31.90 -14.57 16.50
N ALA A 343 -31.26 -14.29 17.64
CA ALA A 343 -31.65 -14.84 18.95
C ALA A 343 -32.93 -14.23 19.53
N GLY A 344 -33.36 -13.06 19.04
CA GLY A 344 -34.63 -12.44 19.40
C GLY A 344 -35.86 -13.00 18.65
N CYS A 345 -35.71 -14.10 17.91
CA CYS A 345 -36.76 -14.78 17.14
C CYS A 345 -37.48 -15.89 17.92
#